data_AF-X1EJA8-F1
#
_entry.id   AF-X1EJA8-F1
#
_cell.length_a   1.000
_cell.length_b   1.000
_cell.length_c   1.000
_cell.angle_alpha   90.00
_cell.angle_beta   90.00
_cell.angle_gamma   90.00
#
_symmetry.space_group_name_H-M   'P 1'
#
loop_
_entity.id
_entity.type
_entity.pdbx_description
1 polymer ?
#
loop_
_entity_poly.entity_id
_entity_poly.type
_entity_poly.pdbx_seq_one_letter_code
_entity_poly.pdbx_strand_id
1 'polypeptide(L)'
;MIKIVSPDIMHKTDIGGIKMNIINPSQVRESYKNIICNVRKNKPEVRINGILLYKQAPKGVEVIVGMIRDPQFGPTVMFGLGGIFVE
;
A
#
# COMPACT_ATOMS: atom_id res chain seq x y z
N MET A 1 -8.98 -5.59 0.48
CA MET A 1 -8.30 -4.38 -0.05
C MET A 1 -7.75 -4.64 -1.43
N ILE A 2 -7.70 -3.61 -2.26
CA ILE A 2 -7.11 -3.65 -3.60
C ILE A 2 -6.04 -2.58 -3.69
N LYS A 3 -4.89 -2.89 -4.32
CA LYS A 3 -3.83 -1.90 -4.58
C LYS A 3 -3.18 -2.06 -5.95
N ILE A 4 -2.74 -0.95 -6.52
CA ILE A 4 -1.97 -0.90 -7.77
C ILE A 4 -0.58 -1.52 -7.58
N VAL A 5 -0.12 -2.21 -8.63
CA VAL A 5 1.25 -2.71 -8.77
C VAL A 5 1.93 -1.95 -9.88
N SER A 6 2.93 -1.15 -9.49
CA SER A 6 3.76 -0.39 -10.42
C SER A 6 5.12 -0.17 -9.75
N PRO A 7 6.24 -0.39 -10.46
CA PRO A 7 7.56 -0.04 -9.97
C PRO A 7 7.77 1.49 -9.91
N ASP A 8 6.97 2.25 -10.65
CA ASP A 8 7.14 3.70 -10.81
C ASP A 8 6.32 4.50 -9.77
N ILE A 9 5.64 3.80 -8.84
CA ILE A 9 4.77 4.38 -7.81
C ILE A 9 5.25 3.94 -6.43
N MET A 10 5.94 4.86 -5.74
CA MET A 10 6.40 4.68 -4.36
C MET A 10 5.23 4.87 -3.37
N HIS A 11 4.60 6.06 -3.36
CA HIS A 11 3.47 6.38 -2.50
C HIS A 11 2.14 6.14 -3.23
N LYS A 12 1.56 4.96 -3.01
CA LYS A 12 0.35 4.50 -3.73
C LYS A 12 -0.92 5.20 -3.27
N THR A 13 -0.99 5.59 -2.00
CA THR A 13 -2.17 6.26 -1.43
C THR A 13 -2.40 7.61 -2.09
N ASP A 14 -1.33 8.39 -2.28
CA ASP A 14 -1.37 9.77 -2.78
C ASP A 14 -1.96 9.89 -4.18
N ILE A 15 -1.79 8.85 -5.00
CA ILE A 15 -2.33 8.81 -6.37
C ILE A 15 -3.67 8.09 -6.47
N GLY A 16 -4.31 7.77 -5.34
CA GLY A 16 -5.56 7.00 -5.31
C GLY A 16 -5.38 5.54 -5.74
N GLY A 17 -4.18 4.98 -5.54
CA GLY A 17 -3.77 3.64 -5.96
C GLY A 17 -4.17 2.51 -5.00
N ILE A 18 -4.90 2.81 -3.93
CA ILE A 18 -5.35 1.84 -2.91
C ILE A 18 -6.84 2.04 -2.63
N LYS A 19 -7.58 0.94 -2.49
CA LYS A 19 -8.95 0.93 -1.97
C LYS A 19 -9.13 -0.12 -0.88
N MET A 20 -9.64 0.34 0.26
CA MET A 20 -9.91 -0.45 1.45
C MET A 20 -11.42 -0.76 1.57
N ASN A 21 -11.76 -1.65 2.50
CA ASN A 21 -13.12 -2.01 2.91
C ASN A 21 -13.99 -2.54 1.77
N ILE A 22 -13.43 -3.47 0.99
CA ILE A 22 -14.14 -4.11 -0.13
C ILE A 22 -14.81 -5.38 0.39
N ILE A 23 -16.13 -5.44 0.27
CA ILE A 23 -16.96 -6.50 0.86
C ILE A 23 -17.61 -7.43 -0.16
N ASN A 24 -17.58 -7.09 -1.46
CA ASN A 24 -18.21 -7.90 -2.51
C ASN A 24 -17.52 -7.76 -3.89
N PRO A 25 -17.78 -8.68 -4.83
CA PRO A 25 -17.17 -8.65 -6.16
C PRO A 25 -17.54 -7.43 -7.02
N SER A 26 -18.70 -6.79 -6.80
CA SER A 26 -19.07 -5.58 -7.54
C SER A 26 -18.15 -4.41 -7.18
N GLN A 27 -17.91 -4.23 -5.88
CA GLN A 27 -16.97 -3.23 -5.36
C GLN A 27 -15.53 -3.48 -5.83
N VAL A 28 -15.12 -4.74 -6.01
CA VAL A 28 -13.81 -5.06 -6.61
C VAL A 28 -13.69 -4.45 -8.01
N ARG A 29 -14.69 -4.66 -8.86
CA ARG A 29 -14.69 -4.18 -10.26
C ARG A 29 -14.72 -2.65 -10.33
N GLU A 30 -15.53 -2.02 -9.49
CA GLU A 30 -15.61 -0.57 -9.41
C GLU A 30 -14.28 0.03 -8.91
N SER A 31 -13.73 -0.53 -7.83
CA SER A 31 -12.46 -0.09 -7.26
C SER A 31 -11.30 -0.23 -8.24
N TYR A 32 -11.28 -1.31 -9.03
CA TYR A 32 -10.31 -1.50 -10.10
C TYR A 32 -10.35 -0.34 -11.10
N LYS A 33 -11.54 -0.03 -11.63
CA LYS A 33 -11.71 1.06 -12.61
C LYS A 33 -11.29 2.41 -12.03
N ASN A 34 -11.71 2.70 -10.81
CA ASN A 34 -11.40 3.95 -10.13
C ASN A 34 -9.89 4.11 -9.90
N ILE A 35 -9.21 3.05 -9.43
CA ILE A 35 -7.75 3.06 -9.24
C ILE A 35 -7.03 3.33 -10.57
N ILE A 36 -7.37 2.60 -11.64
CA ILE A 36 -6.72 2.78 -12.95
C ILE A 36 -6.94 4.20 -13.47
N CYS A 37 -8.17 4.73 -13.36
CA CYS A 37 -8.49 6.09 -13.76
C CYS A 37 -7.67 7.13 -12.97
N ASN A 38 -7.62 7.01 -11.65
CA ASN A 38 -6.87 7.92 -10.78
C ASN A 38 -5.37 7.89 -11.08
N VAL A 39 -4.79 6.70 -11.23
CA VAL A 39 -3.36 6.53 -11.54
C VAL A 39 -3.04 7.16 -12.89
N ARG A 40 -3.84 6.90 -13.93
CA ARG A 40 -3.61 7.48 -15.27
C ARG A 40 -3.80 8.99 -15.30
N LYS A 41 -4.74 9.53 -14.52
CA LYS A 41 -4.95 10.97 -14.41
C LYS A 41 -3.79 11.68 -13.72
N ASN A 42 -3.29 11.11 -12.61
CA ASN A 42 -2.26 11.75 -11.79
C ASN A 42 -0.83 11.48 -12.28
N LYS A 43 -0.60 10.32 -12.90
CA LYS A 43 0.70 9.89 -13.45
C LYS A 43 0.50 9.10 -14.75
N PRO A 44 0.26 9.76 -15.89
CA PRO A 44 -0.07 9.07 -17.14
C PRO A 44 1.02 8.12 -17.64
N GLU A 45 2.29 8.45 -17.40
CA GLU A 45 3.45 7.74 -17.94
C GLU A 45 3.89 6.52 -17.13
N VAL A 46 3.27 6.25 -15.97
CA VAL A 46 3.69 5.11 -15.12
C VAL A 46 3.30 3.77 -15.73
N ARG A 47 4.19 2.79 -15.61
CA ARG A 47 3.92 1.41 -15.99
C ARG A 47 3.03 0.77 -14.93
N ILE A 48 1.87 0.29 -15.35
CA ILE A 48 0.95 -0.45 -14.49
C ILE A 48 1.12 -1.93 -14.80
N ASN A 49 1.67 -2.70 -13.86
CA ASN A 49 1.84 -4.15 -14.01
C ASN A 49 0.54 -4.90 -13.67
N GLY A 50 -0.37 -4.26 -12.95
CA GLY A 50 -1.67 -4.81 -12.59
C GLY A 50 -2.15 -4.34 -11.23
N ILE A 51 -3.02 -5.14 -10.63
CA ILE A 51 -3.64 -4.87 -9.34
C ILE A 51 -3.59 -6.14 -8.49
N LEU A 52 -3.38 -5.97 -7.18
CA LEU A 52 -3.44 -7.04 -6.19
C LEU A 52 -4.65 -6.89 -5.28
N LEU A 53 -5.36 -8.01 -5.10
CA LEU A 53 -6.46 -8.16 -4.15
C LEU A 53 -5.98 -8.95 -2.94
N TYR A 54 -6.23 -8.41 -1.74
CA TYR A 54 -5.89 -9.06 -0.48
C TYR A 54 -7.08 -9.06 0.46
N LYS A 55 -7.19 -10.11 1.28
CA LYS A 55 -8.05 -10.07 2.47
C LYS A 55 -7.53 -8.98 3.41
N GLN A 56 -8.42 -8.14 3.93
CA GLN A 56 -8.02 -7.18 4.95
C GLN A 56 -7.79 -7.90 6.27
N ALA A 57 -6.70 -7.54 6.93
CA ALA A 57 -6.50 -7.90 8.32
C ALA A 57 -7.65 -7.31 9.17
N PRO A 58 -8.06 -7.98 10.24
CA PRO A 58 -8.98 -7.39 11.21
C PRO A 58 -8.33 -6.16 11.86
N LYS A 59 -9.15 -5.33 12.51
CA LYS A 59 -8.63 -4.24 13.34
C LYS A 59 -7.77 -4.82 14.47
N GLY A 60 -6.70 -4.13 14.81
CA GLY A 60 -5.76 -4.51 15.86
C GLY A 60 -4.78 -3.38 16.15
N VAL A 61 -3.76 -3.67 16.95
CA VAL A 61 -2.65 -2.74 17.19
C VAL A 61 -1.74 -2.76 15.97
N GLU A 62 -1.65 -1.63 15.27
CA GLU A 62 -0.67 -1.45 14.21
C GLU A 62 0.70 -1.21 14.84
N VAL A 63 1.70 -1.96 14.41
CA VAL A 63 3.09 -1.86 14.88
C VAL A 63 4.04 -1.72 13.69
N ILE A 64 5.17 -1.07 13.90
CA ILE A 64 6.28 -1.03 12.95
C ILE A 64 7.43 -1.87 13.46
N VAL A 65 8.03 -2.65 12.56
CA VAL A 65 9.24 -3.44 12.82
C VAL A 65 10.24 -3.18 11.71
N GLY A 66 11.43 -2.69 12.06
CA GLY A 66 12.54 -2.48 11.13
C GLY A 66 13.75 -3.26 11.60
N MET A 67 14.55 -3.78 10.67
CA MET A 67 15.83 -4.42 10.97
C MET A 67 16.92 -3.78 10.12
N ILE A 68 18.02 -3.42 10.75
CA ILE A 68 19.24 -2.99 10.08
C ILE A 68 20.43 -3.77 10.62
N ARG A 69 21.51 -3.83 9.85
CA ARG A 69 22.83 -4.19 10.38
C ARG A 69 23.62 -2.91 10.53
N ASP A 70 23.68 -2.42 11.76
CA ASP A 70 24.46 -1.24 12.08
C ASP A 70 25.97 -1.58 12.12
N PRO A 71 26.85 -0.74 11.55
CA PRO A 71 28.29 -1.02 11.54
C PRO A 71 28.93 -1.10 12.93
N GLN A 72 28.37 -0.41 13.92
CA GLN A 72 28.89 -0.35 15.29
C GLN A 72 28.19 -1.37 16.21
N PHE A 73 26.86 -1.49 16.10
CA PHE A 73 26.05 -2.32 17.01
C PHE A 73 25.71 -3.71 16.45
N GLY A 74 25.98 -3.97 15.16
CA GLY A 74 25.58 -5.21 14.51
C GLY A 74 24.08 -5.28 14.23
N PRO A 75 23.44 -6.47 14.23
CA PRO A 75 22.01 -6.61 13.96
C PRO A 75 21.16 -5.84 14.99
N THR A 76 20.41 -4.86 14.52
CA THR A 76 19.57 -3.98 15.35
C THR A 76 18.12 -4.01 14.86
N VAL A 77 17.18 -4.01 15.80
CA VAL A 77 15.73 -4.04 15.54
C VAL A 77 15.07 -2.78 16.12
N MET A 78 14.26 -2.11 15.29
CA MET A 78 13.35 -1.05 15.70
C MET A 78 11.95 -1.65 15.89
N PHE A 79 11.31 -1.35 17.03
CA PHE A 79 9.93 -1.72 17.31
C PHE A 79 9.17 -0.54 17.89
N GLY A 80 7.95 -0.31 17.42
CA GLY A 80 7.10 0.77 17.90
C GLY A 80 5.67 0.69 17.37
N LEU A 81 4.88 1.72 17.66
CA LEU A 81 3.53 1.86 17.11
C LEU A 81 3.60 2.22 15.63
N GLY A 82 2.76 1.56 14.84
CA GLY A 82 2.68 1.74 13.39
C GLY A 82 1.58 2.71 12.97
N GLY A 83 1.23 2.66 11.69
CA GLY A 83 0.14 3.44 11.09
C GLY A 83 0.59 4.85 10.67
N ILE A 84 -0.33 5.82 10.79
CA ILE A 84 -0.08 7.23 10.43
C ILE A 84 0.89 7.95 11.38
N PHE A 85 1.30 7.31 12.47
CA PHE A 85 2.21 7.86 13.47
C PHE A 85 3.68 7.60 13.16
N VAL A 86 3.97 6.94 12.03
CA VAL A 86 5.32 6.65 11.57
C VAL A 86 5.81 7.83 10.73
N GLU A 87 6.74 8.61 11.28
CA GLU A 87 7.66 9.50 10.55
C GLU A 87 9.04 8.85 10.38
#